data_AF-A0A562V3Q3-F1
#
_entry.id   AF-A0A562V3Q3-F1
#
_cell.length_a   1.000
_cell.length_b   1.000
_cell.length_c   1.000
_cell.angle_alpha   90.00
_cell.angle_beta   90.00
_cell.angle_gamma   90.00
#
_symmetry.space_group_name_H-M   'P 1'
#
loop_
_entity.id
_entity.type
_entity.pdbx_description
1 polymer ?
#
loop_
_entity_poly.entity_id
_entity_poly.type
_entity_poly.pdbx_seq_one_letter_code
_entity_poly.pdbx_strand_id
1 'polypeptide(L)'
;MTTPPVPSTRRRGHVGLVTLAHVIAVEVVLATLLFVPGLPLWWIGGIMFAVLVVAFGFHRGQLWLVELARWVRLRHRQRADRHAEAEKLAPGPAPHLDTINERGTSLGVAYDGTGWFAGLSVATDAPPHAVFAALTDLLRYQGNPITSVQLVTHSVATTTPPRKSSWFIVRIDVRNAVPVAADRGGGAVGVHRALSGTVGRLMKGATRIGVGMQPLDAEELRDALRFSLDGGFTTDEPVTERWGAWRHGELEQATFSWHGRPRDADTAEKFWQGTVSLPADFCAFSIAVRPASDRPNEYRQMVSCLIRLAAEADTLEDICQELSDLARKHHVRLRRCDGVQGPAAYASAISGGLW
;
A
#
# COMPACT_ATOMS: atom_id res chain seq x y z
N MET A 1 1.43 -30.21 14.95
CA MET A 1 1.28 -28.87 14.35
C MET A 1 2.65 -28.37 13.96
N THR A 2 3.01 -28.47 12.68
CA THR A 2 4.31 -28.06 12.13
C THR A 2 4.18 -26.66 11.55
N THR A 3 4.82 -25.69 12.18
CA THR A 3 4.87 -24.30 11.71
C THR A 3 5.68 -24.19 10.42
N PRO A 4 5.19 -23.49 9.39
CA PRO A 4 5.97 -23.27 8.18
C PRO A 4 7.17 -22.35 8.46
N PRO A 5 8.33 -22.58 7.81
CA PRO A 5 9.52 -21.76 7.99
C PRO A 5 9.32 -20.34 7.46
N VAL A 6 9.80 -19.35 8.20
CA VAL A 6 9.76 -17.93 7.84
C VAL A 6 10.76 -17.66 6.69
N PRO A 7 10.32 -17.26 5.49
CA PRO A 7 11.25 -16.95 4.40
C PRO A 7 11.99 -15.63 4.66
N SER A 8 13.33 -15.67 4.54
CA SER A 8 14.18 -14.48 4.66
C SER A 8 14.04 -13.60 3.41
N THR A 9 13.37 -12.45 3.52
CA THR A 9 13.33 -11.47 2.44
C THR A 9 14.52 -10.52 2.54
N ARG A 10 15.54 -10.66 1.67
CA ARG A 10 16.67 -9.72 1.57
C ARG A 10 16.17 -8.32 1.16
N ARG A 11 16.63 -7.27 1.87
CA ARG A 11 16.47 -5.87 1.45
C ARG A 11 17.25 -5.67 0.13
N ARG A 12 16.59 -5.20 -0.93
CA ARG A 12 17.31 -4.55 -2.04
C ARG A 12 17.68 -3.15 -1.60
N GLY A 13 18.98 -2.90 -1.44
CA GLY A 13 19.52 -1.57 -1.18
C GLY A 13 19.14 -0.64 -2.32
N HIS A 14 18.49 0.48 -1.99
CA HIS A 14 18.32 1.60 -2.89
C HIS A 14 19.43 2.60 -2.53
N VAL A 15 20.38 2.81 -3.43
CA VAL A 15 21.41 3.84 -3.29
C VAL A 15 20.99 4.99 -4.20
N GLY A 16 20.08 5.83 -3.71
CA GLY A 16 19.57 7.00 -4.46
C GLY A 16 18.74 6.66 -5.71
N LEU A 17 18.67 7.61 -6.63
CA LEU A 17 17.90 7.57 -7.89
C LEU A 17 18.37 6.48 -8.88
N VAL A 18 19.43 5.74 -8.56
CA VAL A 18 20.06 4.75 -9.42
C VAL A 18 19.91 3.37 -8.78
N THR A 19 19.13 2.47 -9.40
CA THR A 19 19.02 1.09 -8.92
C THR A 19 20.28 0.30 -9.28
N LEU A 20 20.67 -0.70 -8.47
CA LEU A 20 21.83 -1.59 -8.70
C LEU A 20 21.88 -2.17 -10.14
N ALA A 21 20.71 -2.36 -10.76
CA ALA A 21 20.60 -2.82 -12.13
C ALA A 21 21.23 -1.86 -13.16
N HIS A 22 21.22 -0.55 -12.91
CA HIS A 22 21.85 0.45 -13.80
C HIS A 22 23.38 0.34 -13.76
N VAL A 23 23.96 0.12 -12.58
CA VAL A 23 25.42 -0.04 -12.43
C VAL A 23 25.87 -1.29 -13.19
N ILE A 24 25.15 -2.40 -13.01
CA ILE A 24 25.46 -3.67 -13.69
C ILE A 24 25.30 -3.53 -15.21
N ALA A 25 24.25 -2.86 -15.70
CA ALA A 25 24.04 -2.68 -17.13
C ALA A 25 25.17 -1.85 -17.78
N VAL A 26 25.58 -0.75 -17.13
CA VAL A 26 26.70 0.09 -17.59
C VAL A 26 28.01 -0.70 -17.56
N GLU A 27 28.25 -1.47 -16.50
CA GLU A 27 29.45 -2.29 -16.33
C GLU A 27 29.54 -3.41 -17.39
N VAL A 28 28.44 -4.10 -17.70
CA VAL A 28 28.39 -5.14 -18.74
C VAL A 28 28.66 -4.55 -20.12
N VAL A 29 28.11 -3.37 -20.43
CA VAL A 29 28.37 -2.69 -21.71
C VAL A 29 29.85 -2.26 -21.82
N LEU A 30 30.41 -1.66 -20.76
CA LEU A 30 31.82 -1.28 -20.71
C LEU A 30 32.74 -2.51 -20.88
N ALA A 31 32.43 -3.60 -20.20
CA ALA A 31 33.16 -4.85 -20.33
C ALA A 31 33.08 -5.37 -21.78
N THR A 32 31.89 -5.39 -22.37
CA THR A 32 31.70 -5.89 -23.75
C THR A 32 32.47 -5.05 -24.78
N LEU A 33 32.47 -3.71 -24.63
CA LEU A 33 33.17 -2.80 -25.54
C LEU A 33 34.70 -2.94 -25.49
N LEU A 34 35.27 -3.34 -24.34
CA LEU A 34 36.72 -3.58 -24.20
C LEU A 34 37.20 -4.82 -24.98
N PHE A 35 36.31 -5.75 -25.32
CA PHE A 35 36.65 -7.00 -26.01
C PHE A 35 36.33 -7.00 -27.51
N VAL A 36 35.93 -5.86 -28.10
CA VAL A 36 35.68 -5.78 -29.55
C VAL A 36 36.89 -5.20 -30.29
N PRO A 37 37.77 -6.04 -30.88
CA PRO A 37 38.93 -5.56 -31.60
C PRO A 37 38.52 -4.80 -32.88
N GLY A 38 39.16 -3.66 -33.13
CA GLY A 38 38.99 -2.88 -34.34
C GLY A 38 37.84 -1.85 -34.33
N LEU A 39 37.17 -1.64 -33.20
CA LEU A 39 36.13 -0.62 -33.11
C LEU A 39 36.75 0.80 -33.10
N PRO A 40 36.36 1.70 -34.02
CA PRO A 40 36.81 3.09 -33.98
C PRO A 40 36.33 3.81 -32.71
N LEU A 41 37.16 4.68 -32.14
CA LEU A 41 36.85 5.42 -30.90
C LEU A 41 35.50 6.17 -30.93
N TRP A 42 35.09 6.70 -32.08
CA TRP A 42 33.81 7.40 -32.22
C TRP A 42 32.59 6.48 -32.13
N TRP A 43 32.71 5.21 -32.54
CA TRP A 43 31.66 4.20 -32.32
C TRP A 43 31.54 3.83 -30.85
N ILE A 44 32.66 3.72 -30.13
CA ILE A 44 32.67 3.49 -28.68
C ILE A 44 31.94 4.65 -27.97
N GLY A 45 32.25 5.89 -28.37
CA GLY A 45 31.56 7.08 -27.87
C GLY A 45 30.07 7.08 -28.19
N GLY A 46 29.69 6.72 -29.42
CA GLY A 46 28.29 6.62 -29.85
C GLY A 46 27.50 5.55 -29.10
N ILE A 47 28.07 4.35 -28.92
CA ILE A 47 27.44 3.25 -28.18
C ILE A 47 27.31 3.62 -26.70
N MET A 48 28.36 4.20 -26.10
CA MET A 48 28.33 4.65 -24.72
C MET A 48 27.27 5.75 -24.51
N PHE A 49 27.15 6.71 -25.44
CA PHE A 49 26.11 7.72 -25.39
C PHE A 49 24.71 7.10 -25.55
N ALA A 50 24.53 6.19 -26.51
CA ALA A 50 23.26 5.48 -26.71
C ALA A 50 22.88 4.68 -25.45
N VAL A 51 23.83 4.00 -24.82
CA VAL A 51 23.62 3.25 -23.57
C VAL A 51 23.33 4.19 -22.41
N LEU A 52 23.94 5.36 -22.33
CA LEU A 52 23.59 6.36 -21.31
C LEU A 52 22.18 6.93 -21.54
N VAL A 53 21.80 7.23 -22.78
CA VAL A 53 20.42 7.65 -23.12
C VAL A 53 19.43 6.53 -22.83
N VAL A 54 19.78 5.28 -23.11
CA VAL A 54 18.98 4.09 -22.81
C VAL A 54 19.12 3.66 -21.34
N ALA A 55 20.06 4.13 -20.53
CA ALA A 55 20.11 3.79 -19.10
C ALA A 55 19.43 4.88 -18.27
N PHE A 56 19.58 6.14 -18.70
CA PHE A 56 19.15 7.33 -17.98
C PHE A 56 18.03 8.11 -18.68
N GLY A 57 17.46 7.57 -19.75
CA GLY A 57 16.36 8.18 -20.48
C GLY A 57 15.17 8.44 -19.55
N PHE A 58 14.80 9.71 -19.41
CA PHE A 58 13.64 10.11 -18.64
C PHE A 58 12.40 10.10 -19.53
N HIS A 59 11.41 9.27 -19.19
CA HIS A 59 10.07 9.36 -19.75
C HIS A 59 9.12 9.82 -18.62
N ARG A 60 8.36 10.91 -18.83
CA ARG A 60 7.38 11.45 -17.85
C ARG A 60 7.94 11.63 -16.41
N GLY A 61 9.20 12.08 -16.30
CA GLY A 61 9.86 12.34 -15.01
C GLY A 61 10.36 11.09 -14.25
N GLN A 62 10.40 9.94 -14.93
CA GLN A 62 10.90 8.67 -14.41
C GLN A 62 11.90 8.05 -15.38
N LEU A 63 12.81 7.23 -14.86
CA LEU A 63 13.69 6.43 -15.70
C LEU A 63 12.86 5.33 -16.40
N TRP A 64 12.91 5.26 -17.73
CA TRP A 64 12.13 4.29 -18.51
C TRP A 64 12.40 2.82 -18.11
N LEU A 65 13.59 2.50 -17.58
CA LEU A 65 13.90 1.17 -17.03
C LEU A 65 13.00 0.77 -15.84
N VAL A 66 12.56 1.75 -15.04
CA VAL A 66 11.58 1.50 -13.97
C VAL A 66 10.24 1.10 -14.58
N GLU A 67 9.82 1.77 -15.65
CA GLU A 67 8.59 1.43 -16.38
C GLU A 67 8.70 0.06 -17.05
N LEU A 68 9.83 -0.24 -17.71
CA LEU A 68 10.09 -1.57 -18.28
C LEU A 68 10.05 -2.66 -17.20
N ALA A 69 10.68 -2.45 -16.04
CA ALA A 69 10.65 -3.41 -14.94
C ALA A 69 9.24 -3.60 -14.37
N ARG A 70 8.39 -2.56 -14.37
CA ARG A 70 6.98 -2.70 -13.99
C ARG A 70 6.21 -3.48 -15.06
N TRP A 71 6.47 -3.21 -16.33
CA TRP A 71 5.83 -3.88 -17.45
C TRP A 71 6.18 -5.37 -17.53
N VAL A 72 7.45 -5.72 -17.35
CA VAL A 72 7.89 -7.12 -17.27
C VAL A 72 7.20 -7.83 -16.09
N ARG A 73 7.12 -7.18 -14.92
CA ARG A 73 6.43 -7.75 -13.76
C ARG A 73 4.93 -7.89 -13.98
N LEU A 74 4.28 -6.92 -14.60
CA LEU A 74 2.87 -6.99 -14.99
C LEU A 74 2.64 -8.18 -15.93
N ARG A 75 3.46 -8.31 -16.99
CA ARG A 75 3.35 -9.44 -17.93
C ARG A 75 3.60 -10.78 -17.24
N HIS A 76 4.52 -10.84 -16.28
CA HIS A 76 4.73 -12.05 -15.49
C HIS A 76 3.49 -12.40 -14.65
N ARG A 77 2.86 -11.41 -14.01
CA ARG A 77 1.60 -11.61 -13.26
C ARG A 77 0.47 -12.07 -14.18
N GLN A 78 0.24 -11.37 -15.28
CA GLN A 78 -0.78 -11.74 -16.29
C GLN A 78 -0.58 -13.13 -16.90
N ARG A 79 0.67 -13.62 -16.96
CA ARG A 79 0.97 -15.00 -17.40
C ARG A 79 0.71 -16.02 -16.29
N ALA A 80 1.13 -15.71 -15.06
CA ALA A 80 0.87 -16.57 -13.91
C ALA A 80 -0.63 -16.71 -13.62
N ASP A 81 -1.41 -15.63 -13.75
CA ASP A 81 -2.85 -15.64 -13.53
C ASP A 81 -3.60 -16.42 -14.62
N ARG A 82 -3.12 -16.40 -15.88
CA ARG A 82 -3.63 -17.28 -16.96
C ARG A 82 -3.44 -18.77 -16.69
N HIS A 83 -2.46 -19.14 -15.89
CA HIS A 83 -2.24 -20.55 -15.51
C HIS A 83 -2.98 -20.94 -14.22
N ALA A 84 -3.50 -19.96 -13.46
CA ALA A 84 -4.16 -20.14 -12.17
C ALA A 84 -5.70 -20.00 -12.25
N GLU A 85 -6.29 -20.23 -13.43
CA GLU A 85 -7.72 -20.03 -13.75
C GLU A 85 -8.72 -20.78 -12.85
N ALA A 86 -8.27 -21.68 -11.97
CA ALA A 86 -9.15 -22.50 -11.13
C ALA A 86 -9.28 -22.05 -9.65
N GLU A 87 -8.44 -21.12 -9.14
CA GLU A 87 -8.33 -20.92 -7.68
C GLU A 87 -8.51 -19.47 -7.18
N LYS A 88 -8.69 -18.47 -8.06
CA LYS A 88 -8.76 -17.05 -7.66
C LYS A 88 -10.09 -16.37 -8.02
N LEU A 89 -11.12 -16.61 -7.22
CA LEU A 89 -12.28 -15.70 -7.14
C LEU A 89 -12.02 -14.50 -6.22
N ALA A 90 -11.01 -14.54 -5.35
CA ALA A 90 -10.77 -13.48 -4.36
C ALA A 90 -9.90 -12.35 -4.93
N PRO A 91 -10.30 -11.08 -4.75
CA PRO A 91 -9.59 -9.95 -5.31
C PRO A 91 -8.34 -9.56 -4.50
N GLY A 92 -7.28 -10.37 -4.55
CA GLY A 92 -6.01 -10.07 -3.89
C GLY A 92 -5.36 -11.28 -3.22
N PRO A 93 -4.34 -11.07 -2.37
CA PRO A 93 -3.84 -12.11 -1.47
C PRO A 93 -4.98 -12.61 -0.58
N ALA A 94 -5.08 -13.93 -0.38
CA ALA A 94 -5.98 -14.51 0.60
C ALA A 94 -5.22 -14.65 1.94
N PRO A 95 -5.32 -13.66 2.86
CA PRO A 95 -4.59 -13.76 4.11
C PRO A 95 -5.16 -14.89 4.97
N HIS A 96 -4.29 -15.53 5.73
CA HIS A 96 -4.71 -16.44 6.78
C HIS A 96 -5.25 -15.62 7.95
N LEU A 97 -6.51 -15.87 8.35
CA LEU A 97 -7.17 -15.14 9.44
C LEU A 97 -7.28 -16.03 10.67
N ASP A 98 -7.03 -15.44 11.83
CA ASP A 98 -7.17 -16.07 13.15
C ASP A 98 -7.90 -15.09 14.09
N THR A 99 -8.58 -15.62 15.10
CA THR A 99 -9.27 -14.83 16.13
C THR A 99 -8.56 -14.98 17.45
N ILE A 100 -8.12 -13.86 18.03
CA ILE A 100 -7.54 -13.81 19.36
C ILE A 100 -8.60 -13.32 20.33
N ASN A 101 -8.91 -14.14 21.33
CA ASN A 101 -9.74 -13.73 22.46
C ASN A 101 -8.84 -13.37 23.65
N GLU A 102 -8.74 -12.07 23.97
CA GLU A 102 -8.04 -11.60 25.16
C GLU A 102 -8.92 -10.65 25.97
N ARG A 103 -9.09 -10.96 27.27
CA ARG A 103 -9.78 -10.09 28.25
C ARG A 103 -11.21 -9.67 27.83
N GLY A 104 -11.93 -10.56 27.15
CA GLY A 104 -13.29 -10.30 26.68
C GLY A 104 -13.38 -9.49 25.38
N THR A 105 -12.23 -9.20 24.74
CA THR A 105 -12.17 -8.58 23.41
C THR A 105 -11.74 -9.64 22.40
N SER A 106 -12.55 -9.81 21.36
CA SER A 106 -12.21 -10.60 20.17
C SER A 106 -11.45 -9.69 19.21
N LEU A 107 -10.30 -10.16 18.71
CA LEU A 107 -9.47 -9.44 17.75
C LEU A 107 -9.10 -10.38 16.60
N GLY A 108 -9.56 -10.04 15.40
CA GLY A 108 -9.13 -10.66 14.16
C GLY A 108 -7.70 -10.25 13.81
N VAL A 109 -6.87 -11.24 13.48
CA VAL A 109 -5.52 -11.03 12.97
C VAL A 109 -5.36 -11.76 11.64
N ALA A 110 -4.87 -11.02 10.65
CA ALA A 110 -4.63 -11.52 9.32
C ALA A 110 -3.11 -11.60 9.05
N TYR A 111 -2.67 -12.67 8.40
CA TYR A 111 -1.31 -12.86 7.91
C TYR A 111 -1.31 -12.98 6.38
N ASP A 112 -0.59 -12.08 5.72
CA ASP A 112 -0.54 -12.00 4.24
C ASP A 112 0.78 -12.49 3.63
N GLY A 113 1.57 -13.25 4.39
CA GLY A 113 2.90 -13.68 3.98
C GLY A 113 4.00 -12.66 4.25
N THR A 114 3.68 -11.37 4.35
CA THR A 114 4.66 -10.30 4.58
C THR A 114 4.60 -9.71 5.99
N GLY A 115 3.55 -10.00 6.74
CA GLY A 115 3.36 -9.54 8.11
C GLY A 115 1.97 -9.85 8.63
N TRP A 116 1.77 -9.52 9.90
CA TRP A 116 0.50 -9.67 10.60
C TRP A 116 -0.16 -8.30 10.76
N PHE A 117 -1.46 -8.22 10.57
CA PHE A 117 -2.21 -6.99 10.78
C PHE A 117 -3.55 -7.26 11.46
N ALA A 118 -4.04 -6.24 12.16
CA ALA A 118 -5.34 -6.25 12.82
C ALA A 118 -6.05 -4.92 12.54
N GLY A 119 -7.37 -4.98 12.41
CA GLY A 119 -8.19 -3.81 12.07
C GLY A 119 -9.12 -3.38 13.20
N LEU A 120 -9.38 -2.09 13.25
CA LEU A 120 -10.43 -1.49 14.07
C LEU A 120 -11.34 -0.65 13.18
N SER A 121 -12.65 -0.75 13.35
CA SER A 121 -13.56 0.24 12.82
C SER A 121 -13.46 1.53 13.66
N VAL A 122 -13.61 2.67 13.00
CA VAL A 122 -13.54 4.00 13.62
C VAL A 122 -14.89 4.69 13.45
N ALA A 123 -15.58 4.91 14.56
CA ALA A 123 -16.83 5.65 14.62
C ALA A 123 -16.51 7.13 14.88
N THR A 124 -16.18 7.86 13.81
CA THR A 124 -15.97 9.31 13.92
C THR A 124 -16.22 10.03 12.61
N ASP A 125 -16.88 11.18 12.71
CA ASP A 125 -16.97 12.17 11.62
C ASP A 125 -15.77 13.14 11.66
N ALA A 126 -14.86 12.99 12.62
CA ALA A 126 -13.69 13.83 12.74
C ALA A 126 -12.81 13.70 11.49
N PRO A 127 -12.17 14.81 11.07
CA PRO A 127 -11.35 14.76 9.88
C PRO A 127 -10.16 13.81 10.11
N PRO A 128 -9.76 13.05 9.07
CA PRO A 128 -8.74 12.01 9.18
C PRO A 128 -7.43 12.51 9.76
N HIS A 129 -7.02 13.74 9.48
CA HIS A 129 -5.78 14.29 10.02
C HIS A 129 -5.82 14.45 11.54
N ALA A 130 -6.99 14.73 12.14
CA ALA A 130 -7.16 14.87 13.59
C ALA A 130 -7.12 13.49 14.27
N VAL A 131 -7.84 12.54 13.70
CA VAL A 131 -7.78 11.12 14.10
C VAL A 131 -6.35 10.62 13.98
N PHE A 132 -5.70 10.90 12.86
CA PHE A 132 -4.36 10.44 12.58
C PHE A 132 -3.31 11.08 13.48
N ALA A 133 -3.33 12.41 13.67
CA ALA A 133 -2.41 13.12 14.56
C ALA A 133 -2.48 12.54 15.98
N ALA A 134 -3.69 12.42 16.52
CA ALA A 134 -3.89 11.94 17.88
C ALA A 134 -3.49 10.47 18.07
N LEU A 135 -3.58 9.65 17.01
CA LEU A 135 -3.13 8.25 17.04
C LEU A 135 -1.63 8.11 16.76
N THR A 136 -1.02 9.00 15.96
CA THR A 136 0.43 8.98 15.70
C THR A 136 1.27 9.29 16.94
N ASP A 137 0.75 10.07 17.88
CA ASP A 137 1.42 10.29 19.16
C ASP A 137 1.52 9.01 20.00
N LEU A 138 0.53 8.11 19.88
CA LEU A 138 0.58 6.79 20.51
C LEU A 138 1.62 5.87 19.86
N LEU A 139 1.95 6.11 18.59
CA LEU A 139 2.95 5.34 17.85
C LEU A 139 4.38 5.71 18.18
N ARG A 140 4.58 6.94 18.64
CA ARG A 140 5.87 7.44 19.11
C ARG A 140 6.29 6.85 20.45
N TYR A 141 5.43 6.02 21.07
CA TYR A 141 5.76 5.33 22.32
C TYR A 141 6.97 4.41 22.15
N GLN A 142 7.97 4.56 23.03
CA GLN A 142 9.15 3.71 23.02
C GLN A 142 8.78 2.24 23.26
N GLY A 143 9.31 1.34 22.43
CA GLY A 143 9.00 -0.10 22.51
C GLY A 143 7.71 -0.51 21.79
N ASN A 144 7.16 0.33 20.91
CA ASN A 144 6.03 -0.04 20.07
C ASN A 144 6.43 -1.14 19.06
N PRO A 145 5.78 -2.32 19.09
CA PRO A 145 6.15 -3.43 18.21
C PRO A 145 5.69 -3.28 16.76
N ILE A 146 4.85 -2.29 16.46
CA ILE A 146 4.21 -2.17 15.14
C ILE A 146 5.09 -1.41 14.14
N THR A 147 5.06 -1.90 12.91
CA THR A 147 5.90 -1.43 11.79
C THR A 147 5.17 -0.45 10.88
N SER A 148 3.84 -0.51 10.89
CA SER A 148 3.01 0.49 10.24
C SER A 148 1.67 0.64 10.93
N VAL A 149 1.11 1.83 10.75
CA VAL A 149 -0.33 2.05 10.88
C VAL A 149 -0.90 2.51 9.57
N GLN A 150 -2.20 2.32 9.42
CA GLN A 150 -2.93 2.81 8.28
C GLN A 150 -4.31 3.28 8.73
N LEU A 151 -4.71 4.45 8.26
CA LEU A 151 -6.10 4.92 8.29
C LEU A 151 -6.64 4.80 6.88
N VAL A 152 -7.73 4.06 6.72
CA VAL A 152 -8.42 3.89 5.44
C VAL A 152 -9.83 4.41 5.60
N THR A 153 -10.27 5.24 4.67
CA THR A 153 -11.67 5.67 4.59
C THR A 153 -12.21 5.34 3.22
N HIS A 154 -13.35 4.66 3.21
CA HIS A 154 -14.12 4.43 2.00
C HIS A 154 -15.28 5.42 1.92
N SER A 155 -15.61 5.81 0.70
CA SER A 155 -16.83 6.51 0.33
C SER A 155 -17.49 5.69 -0.78
N VAL A 156 -18.77 5.38 -0.61
CA VAL A 156 -19.56 4.63 -1.59
C VAL A 156 -20.75 5.47 -2.01
N ALA A 157 -20.88 5.72 -3.31
CA ALA A 157 -21.86 6.64 -3.88
C ALA A 157 -23.29 6.06 -3.95
N THR A 158 -23.51 4.81 -3.54
CA THR A 158 -24.83 4.16 -3.56
C THR A 158 -25.85 4.80 -2.60
N THR A 159 -25.46 5.79 -1.80
CA THR A 159 -26.35 6.54 -0.90
C THR A 159 -26.16 8.05 -1.06
N THR A 160 -27.21 8.82 -0.76
CA THR A 160 -27.14 10.29 -0.73
C THR A 160 -27.49 10.77 0.69
N PRO A 161 -26.53 11.30 1.48
CA PRO A 161 -25.11 11.48 1.14
C PRO A 161 -24.33 10.15 1.03
N PRO A 162 -23.15 10.14 0.37
CA PRO A 162 -22.31 8.94 0.26
C PRO A 162 -21.98 8.33 1.61
N ARG A 163 -22.09 7.00 1.72
CA ARG A 163 -21.80 6.29 2.95
C ARG A 163 -20.30 6.28 3.16
N LYS A 164 -19.86 6.83 4.29
CA LYS A 164 -18.45 6.83 4.70
C LYS A 164 -18.21 5.76 5.75
N SER A 165 -17.07 5.11 5.67
CA SER A 165 -16.63 4.14 6.68
C SER A 165 -15.12 4.23 6.81
N SER A 166 -14.63 4.23 8.05
CA SER A 166 -13.21 4.41 8.35
C SER A 166 -12.68 3.27 9.19
N TRP A 167 -11.47 2.83 8.88
CA TRP A 167 -10.77 1.77 9.60
C TRP A 167 -9.36 2.19 9.95
N PHE A 168 -8.91 1.75 11.11
CA PHE A 168 -7.54 1.89 11.55
C PHE A 168 -6.87 0.52 11.62
N ILE A 169 -5.76 0.35 10.91
CA ILE A 169 -5.04 -0.91 10.82
C ILE A 169 -3.68 -0.77 11.48
N VAL A 170 -3.33 -1.73 12.32
CA VAL A 170 -2.01 -1.87 12.91
C VAL A 170 -1.32 -3.10 12.32
N ARG A 171 -0.02 -2.99 12.03
CA ARG A 171 0.71 -4.05 11.35
C ARG A 171 2.09 -4.28 11.94
N ILE A 172 2.51 -5.54 11.96
CA ILE A 172 3.87 -6.00 12.28
C ILE A 172 4.41 -6.78 11.07
N ASP A 173 5.40 -6.20 10.38
CA ASP A 173 6.08 -6.88 9.29
C ASP A 173 6.89 -8.08 9.79
N VAL A 174 6.97 -9.11 8.96
CA VAL A 174 7.62 -10.39 9.31
C VAL A 174 9.07 -10.23 9.78
N ARG A 175 9.78 -9.23 9.25
CA ARG A 175 11.17 -8.91 9.63
C ARG A 175 11.32 -8.49 11.08
N ASN A 176 10.29 -7.84 11.63
CA ASN A 176 10.30 -7.31 13.00
C ASN A 176 9.51 -8.22 13.95
N ALA A 177 8.84 -9.24 13.45
CA ALA A 177 8.04 -10.16 14.25
C ALA A 177 8.87 -11.01 15.23
N VAL A 178 10.07 -11.46 14.82
CA VAL A 178 10.92 -12.32 15.66
C VAL A 178 11.32 -11.65 16.98
N PRO A 179 11.96 -10.45 16.99
CA PRO A 179 12.32 -9.78 18.24
C PRO A 179 11.07 -9.39 19.05
N VAL A 180 9.96 -9.06 18.39
CA VAL A 180 8.70 -8.75 19.08
C VAL A 180 8.12 -9.98 19.78
N ALA A 181 8.21 -11.16 19.17
CA ALA A 181 7.64 -12.38 19.71
C ALA A 181 8.47 -12.99 20.84
N ALA A 182 9.79 -12.76 20.86
CA ALA A 182 10.73 -13.38 21.80
C ALA A 182 10.29 -13.23 23.27
N ASP A 183 9.97 -12.00 23.69
CA ASP A 183 9.57 -11.71 25.08
C ASP A 183 8.09 -12.03 25.37
N ARG A 184 7.36 -12.56 24.39
CA ARG A 184 5.89 -12.71 24.43
C ARG A 184 5.44 -14.16 24.25
N GLY A 185 6.34 -15.12 24.48
CA GLY A 185 6.06 -16.55 24.36
C GLY A 185 6.42 -17.15 22.99
N GLY A 186 7.04 -16.38 22.10
CA GLY A 186 7.59 -16.85 20.84
C GLY A 186 6.54 -17.14 19.75
N GLY A 187 7.03 -17.32 18.52
CA GLY A 187 6.22 -17.69 17.35
C GLY A 187 5.07 -16.71 17.06
N ALA A 188 4.02 -17.22 16.40
CA ALA A 188 2.82 -16.44 16.07
C ALA A 188 2.08 -15.94 17.31
N VAL A 189 2.04 -16.74 18.38
CA VAL A 189 1.39 -16.36 19.66
C VAL A 189 2.01 -15.10 20.27
N GLY A 190 3.35 -14.97 20.20
CA GLY A 190 4.03 -13.76 20.65
C GLY A 190 3.68 -12.52 19.84
N VAL A 191 3.51 -12.67 18.51
CA VAL A 191 3.04 -11.59 17.62
C VAL A 191 1.60 -11.22 17.92
N HIS A 192 0.73 -12.20 18.14
CA HIS A 192 -0.68 -12.04 18.48
C HIS A 192 -0.85 -11.22 19.77
N ARG A 193 -0.09 -11.56 20.83
CA ARG A 193 -0.04 -10.80 22.08
C ARG A 193 0.49 -9.37 21.89
N ALA A 194 1.48 -9.18 21.02
CA ALA A 194 2.01 -7.86 20.71
C ALA A 194 0.98 -6.96 19.99
N LEU A 195 0.22 -7.53 19.04
CA LEU A 195 -0.87 -6.85 18.35
C LEU A 195 -1.99 -6.50 19.32
N SER A 196 -2.51 -7.49 20.06
CA SER A 196 -3.57 -7.27 21.06
C SER A 196 -3.19 -6.20 22.08
N GLY A 197 -1.97 -6.27 22.63
CA GLY A 197 -1.48 -5.26 23.57
C GLY A 197 -1.39 -3.86 22.94
N THR A 198 -1.08 -3.76 21.65
CA THR A 198 -1.04 -2.48 20.93
C THR A 198 -2.43 -1.94 20.65
N VAL A 199 -3.34 -2.79 20.15
CA VAL A 199 -4.75 -2.45 19.93
C VAL A 199 -5.39 -1.96 21.22
N GLY A 200 -5.18 -2.65 22.34
CA GLY A 200 -5.70 -2.21 23.64
C GLY A 200 -5.16 -0.86 24.11
N ARG A 201 -3.89 -0.53 23.81
CA ARG A 201 -3.33 0.82 24.09
C ARG A 201 -3.91 1.88 23.16
N LEU A 202 -4.06 1.55 21.87
CA LEU A 202 -4.63 2.42 20.86
C LEU A 202 -6.07 2.81 21.24
N MET A 203 -6.92 1.83 21.56
CA MET A 203 -8.30 2.05 21.97
C MET A 203 -8.38 2.94 23.21
N LYS A 204 -7.56 2.68 24.24
CA LYS A 204 -7.50 3.53 25.45
C LYS A 204 -7.11 4.97 25.14
N GLY A 205 -6.16 5.16 24.22
CA GLY A 205 -5.76 6.48 23.76
C GLY A 205 -6.87 7.18 22.97
N ALA A 206 -7.52 6.46 22.05
CA ALA A 206 -8.65 6.94 21.26
C ALA A 206 -9.85 7.35 22.13
N THR A 207 -10.19 6.57 23.15
CA THR A 207 -11.27 6.92 24.10
C THR A 207 -10.98 8.22 24.83
N ARG A 208 -9.72 8.50 25.19
CA ARG A 208 -9.34 9.75 25.89
C ARG A 208 -9.60 11.00 25.05
N ILE A 209 -9.53 10.88 23.73
CA ILE A 209 -9.76 11.96 22.77
C ILE A 209 -11.16 11.93 22.14
N GLY A 210 -12.06 11.08 22.66
CA GLY A 210 -13.44 10.98 22.18
C GLY A 210 -13.62 10.23 20.85
N VAL A 211 -12.61 9.49 20.39
CA VAL A 211 -12.70 8.68 19.17
C VAL A 211 -13.14 7.26 19.53
N GLY A 212 -14.34 6.87 19.08
CA GLY A 212 -14.86 5.52 19.24
C GLY A 212 -14.16 4.55 18.27
N MET A 213 -13.61 3.47 18.80
CA MET A 213 -13.02 2.40 18.00
C MET A 213 -13.55 1.05 18.47
N GLN A 214 -13.83 0.16 17.52
CA GLN A 214 -14.18 -1.22 17.80
C GLN A 214 -13.21 -2.15 17.05
N PRO A 215 -12.56 -3.10 17.74
CA PRO A 215 -11.73 -4.09 17.08
C PRO A 215 -12.60 -4.98 16.21
N LEU A 216 -12.13 -5.30 15.01
CA LEU A 216 -12.79 -6.26 14.14
C LEU A 216 -12.40 -7.66 14.57
N ASP A 217 -13.35 -8.59 14.61
CA ASP A 217 -13.03 -10.01 14.67
C ASP A 217 -12.52 -10.54 13.32
N ALA A 218 -12.21 -11.84 13.21
CA ALA A 218 -11.67 -12.40 11.98
C ALA A 218 -12.65 -12.41 10.80
N GLU A 219 -13.96 -12.51 11.05
CA GLU A 219 -14.98 -12.50 10.00
C GLU A 219 -15.20 -11.07 9.53
N GLU A 220 -15.38 -10.14 10.46
CA GLU A 220 -15.50 -8.71 10.17
C GLU A 220 -14.26 -8.16 9.46
N LEU A 221 -13.05 -8.62 9.84
CA LEU A 221 -11.80 -8.22 9.17
C LEU A 221 -11.74 -8.77 7.74
N ARG A 222 -12.19 -10.01 7.51
CA ARG A 222 -12.26 -10.62 6.17
C ARG A 222 -13.22 -9.84 5.29
N ASP A 223 -14.42 -9.55 5.80
CA ASP A 223 -15.47 -8.87 5.05
C ASP A 223 -15.08 -7.42 4.75
N ALA A 224 -14.48 -6.72 5.72
CA ALA A 224 -13.98 -5.37 5.50
C ALA A 224 -12.82 -5.35 4.49
N LEU A 225 -11.95 -6.37 4.46
CA LEU A 225 -10.87 -6.48 3.48
C LEU A 225 -11.41 -6.74 2.09
N ARG A 226 -12.36 -7.69 1.98
CA ARG A 226 -13.05 -8.00 0.72
C ARG A 226 -13.76 -6.77 0.18
N PHE A 227 -14.60 -6.13 1.00
CA PHE A 227 -15.30 -4.89 0.68
C PHE A 227 -14.33 -3.77 0.26
N SER A 228 -13.18 -3.67 0.92
CA SER A 228 -12.17 -2.70 0.52
C SER A 228 -11.65 -2.97 -0.89
N LEU A 229 -11.52 -4.23 -1.28
CA LEU A 229 -10.97 -4.62 -2.59
C LEU A 229 -12.03 -4.53 -3.69
N ASP A 230 -13.24 -5.02 -3.46
CA ASP A 230 -14.30 -5.09 -4.47
C ASP A 230 -15.35 -3.97 -4.41
N GLY A 231 -15.29 -3.09 -3.41
CA GLY A 231 -16.24 -2.00 -3.23
C GLY A 231 -17.66 -2.46 -2.86
N GLY A 232 -17.84 -3.73 -2.47
CA GLY A 232 -19.14 -4.34 -2.23
C GLY A 232 -19.76 -5.02 -3.46
N PHE A 233 -19.09 -4.98 -4.61
CA PHE A 233 -19.53 -5.66 -5.83
C PHE A 233 -18.92 -7.06 -5.88
N THR A 234 -19.66 -8.04 -5.36
CA THR A 234 -19.23 -9.44 -5.38
C THR A 234 -19.45 -10.03 -6.77
N THR A 235 -18.40 -10.60 -7.34
CA THR A 235 -18.45 -11.31 -8.62
C THR A 235 -17.62 -12.60 -8.53
N ASP A 236 -17.94 -13.54 -9.42
CA ASP A 236 -17.13 -14.75 -9.64
C ASP A 236 -16.14 -14.55 -10.80
N GLU A 237 -16.15 -13.37 -11.44
CA GLU A 237 -15.21 -13.04 -12.50
C GLU A 237 -13.78 -12.89 -11.96
N PRO A 238 -12.77 -13.44 -12.66
CA PRO A 238 -11.40 -13.31 -12.24
C PRO A 238 -10.94 -11.86 -12.34
N VAL A 239 -10.13 -11.48 -11.37
CA VAL A 239 -9.43 -10.19 -11.36
C VAL A 239 -8.51 -10.06 -12.57
N THR A 240 -8.55 -8.90 -13.23
CA THR A 240 -7.68 -8.58 -14.36
C THR A 240 -6.90 -7.28 -14.14
N GLU A 241 -5.58 -7.34 -14.24
CA GLU A 241 -4.72 -6.15 -14.15
C GLU A 241 -4.24 -5.74 -15.55
N ARG A 242 -4.36 -4.45 -15.85
CA ARG A 242 -3.80 -3.78 -17.02
C ARG A 242 -2.91 -2.62 -16.57
N TRP A 243 -2.24 -1.99 -17.53
CA TRP A 243 -1.22 -0.98 -17.21
C TRP A 243 -1.77 0.15 -16.33
N GLY A 244 -2.88 0.78 -16.74
CA GLY A 244 -3.47 1.90 -16.00
C GLY A 244 -4.54 1.52 -14.98
N ALA A 245 -5.00 0.27 -14.96
CA ALA A 245 -6.16 -0.11 -14.17
C ALA A 245 -6.18 -1.57 -13.72
N TRP A 246 -7.01 -1.83 -12.72
CA TRP A 246 -7.29 -3.13 -12.15
C TRP A 246 -8.79 -3.34 -12.14
N ARG A 247 -9.28 -4.43 -12.71
CA ARG A 247 -10.72 -4.69 -12.88
C ARG A 247 -11.14 -5.93 -12.09
N HIS A 248 -12.26 -5.82 -11.41
CA HIS A 248 -12.93 -6.90 -10.71
C HIS A 248 -14.43 -6.76 -10.94
N GLY A 249 -15.01 -7.66 -11.73
CA GLY A 249 -16.38 -7.54 -12.22
C GLY A 249 -16.54 -6.33 -13.14
N GLU A 250 -17.63 -5.61 -12.94
CA GLU A 250 -17.99 -4.43 -13.74
C GLU A 250 -17.14 -3.19 -13.39
N LEU A 251 -16.56 -3.16 -12.19
CA LEU A 251 -15.77 -2.03 -11.73
C LEU A 251 -14.33 -2.10 -12.21
N GLU A 252 -13.94 -1.04 -12.90
CA GLU A 252 -12.56 -0.72 -13.16
C GLU A 252 -12.03 0.21 -12.06
N GLN A 253 -10.82 -0.06 -11.59
CA GLN A 253 -10.20 0.69 -10.52
C GLN A 253 -8.84 1.25 -10.93
N ALA A 254 -8.58 2.48 -10.52
CA ALA A 254 -7.29 3.14 -10.67
C ALA A 254 -6.82 3.68 -9.32
N THR A 255 -5.57 3.35 -8.97
CA THR A 255 -4.91 3.82 -7.76
C THR A 255 -3.87 4.88 -8.09
N PHE A 256 -3.82 5.91 -7.26
CA PHE A 256 -2.88 7.03 -7.31
C PHE A 256 -2.11 7.10 -5.99
N SER A 257 -0.81 7.36 -6.07
CA SER A 257 0.01 7.68 -4.92
C SER A 257 0.25 9.18 -4.81
N TRP A 258 0.03 9.72 -3.62
CA TRP A 258 0.41 11.08 -3.28
C TRP A 258 1.91 11.12 -2.99
N HIS A 259 2.63 11.94 -3.77
CA HIS A 259 4.04 12.25 -3.54
C HIS A 259 4.26 13.64 -2.93
N GLY A 260 5.26 13.73 -2.06
CA GLY A 260 5.64 14.97 -1.39
C GLY A 260 4.87 15.16 -0.08
N ARG A 261 5.08 16.32 0.55
CA ARG A 261 4.37 16.70 1.77
C ARG A 261 3.25 17.67 1.43
N PRO A 262 2.06 17.55 2.05
CA PRO A 262 1.11 18.66 2.05
C PRO A 262 1.78 19.92 2.56
N ARG A 263 1.39 21.08 2.02
CA ARG A 263 1.87 22.38 2.50
C ARG A 263 1.41 22.65 3.93
N ASP A 264 0.17 22.30 4.21
CA ASP A 264 -0.52 22.49 5.48
C ASP A 264 -1.67 21.46 5.63
N ALA A 265 -2.20 21.33 6.85
CA ALA A 265 -3.24 20.37 7.20
C ALA A 265 -4.58 20.69 6.50
N ASP A 266 -4.95 21.97 6.40
CA ASP A 266 -6.19 22.43 5.78
C ASP A 266 -6.25 22.06 4.29
N THR A 267 -5.13 22.20 3.58
CA THR A 267 -5.03 21.81 2.17
C THR A 267 -5.18 20.30 2.01
N ALA A 268 -4.56 19.51 2.89
CA ALA A 268 -4.72 18.06 2.90
C ALA A 268 -6.17 17.65 3.18
N GLU A 269 -6.83 18.34 4.11
CA GLU A 269 -8.23 18.09 4.46
C GLU A 269 -9.19 18.46 3.32
N LYS A 270 -9.05 19.64 2.72
CA LYS A 270 -9.88 20.04 1.58
C LYS A 270 -9.72 19.09 0.39
N PHE A 271 -8.48 18.67 0.12
CA PHE A 271 -8.20 17.70 -0.92
C PHE A 271 -8.82 16.33 -0.61
N TRP A 272 -8.71 15.86 0.64
CA TRP A 272 -9.40 14.66 1.09
C TRP A 272 -10.92 14.76 0.90
N GLN A 273 -11.54 15.84 1.39
CA GLN A 273 -12.98 16.04 1.32
C GLN A 273 -13.47 16.07 -0.12
N GLY A 274 -12.74 16.74 -1.01
CA GLY A 274 -13.02 16.71 -2.44
C GLY A 274 -12.90 15.31 -3.03
N THR A 275 -11.86 14.55 -2.66
CA THR A 275 -11.61 13.20 -3.17
C THR A 275 -12.72 12.21 -2.80
N VAL A 276 -13.17 12.23 -1.54
CA VAL A 276 -14.27 11.34 -1.10
C VAL A 276 -15.65 11.78 -1.59
N SER A 277 -15.74 12.95 -2.23
CA SER A 277 -16.97 13.50 -2.82
C SER A 277 -16.99 13.41 -4.35
N LEU A 278 -15.94 12.84 -4.96
CA LEU A 278 -15.93 12.54 -6.39
C LEU A 278 -17.07 11.55 -6.72
N PRO A 279 -17.65 11.63 -7.93
CA PRO A 279 -18.76 10.77 -8.35
C PRO A 279 -18.29 9.34 -8.72
N ALA A 280 -17.38 8.77 -7.95
CA ALA A 280 -16.94 7.39 -8.11
C ALA A 280 -17.90 6.45 -7.37
N ASP A 281 -18.19 5.28 -7.96
CA ASP A 281 -18.98 4.23 -7.30
C ASP A 281 -18.36 3.82 -5.97
N PHE A 282 -17.02 3.75 -5.94
CA PHE A 282 -16.24 3.56 -4.74
C PHE A 282 -14.96 4.39 -4.75
N CYS A 283 -14.66 5.03 -3.63
CA CYS A 283 -13.43 5.78 -3.40
C CYS A 283 -12.80 5.33 -2.08
N ALA A 284 -11.52 4.94 -2.11
CA ALA A 284 -10.74 4.66 -0.91
C ALA A 284 -9.59 5.67 -0.79
N PHE A 285 -9.55 6.38 0.33
CA PHE A 285 -8.42 7.21 0.73
C PHE A 285 -7.67 6.50 1.86
N SER A 286 -6.40 6.20 1.63
CA SER A 286 -5.56 5.43 2.54
C SER A 286 -4.33 6.23 2.93
N ILE A 287 -4.08 6.38 4.23
CA ILE A 287 -2.89 7.03 4.79
C ILE A 287 -2.16 6.02 5.66
N ALA A 288 -0.94 5.67 5.28
CA ALA A 288 -0.07 4.81 6.07
C ALA A 288 1.11 5.58 6.65
N VAL A 289 1.45 5.33 7.92
CA VAL A 289 2.68 5.81 8.54
C VAL A 289 3.56 4.68 8.99
N ARG A 290 4.85 4.85 8.71
CA ARG A 290 5.91 3.90 9.00
C ARG A 290 7.10 4.64 9.62
N PRO A 291 7.89 4.00 10.50
CA PRO A 291 9.21 4.48 10.83
C PRO A 291 10.06 4.58 9.56
N ALA A 292 10.76 5.70 9.36
CA ALA A 292 11.68 5.87 8.23
C ALA A 292 13.00 5.11 8.44
N SER A 293 13.31 4.79 9.70
CA SER A 293 14.55 4.17 10.12
C SER A 293 14.26 3.23 11.28
N ASP A 294 14.95 2.10 11.30
CA ASP A 294 14.95 1.15 12.42
C ASP A 294 15.97 1.56 13.49
N ARG A 295 16.67 2.70 13.31
CA ARG A 295 17.68 3.18 14.25
C ARG A 295 17.03 3.74 15.53
N PRO A 296 17.57 3.38 16.71
CA PRO A 296 17.16 4.01 17.96
C PRO A 296 17.28 5.53 17.87
N ASN A 297 16.30 6.27 18.40
CA ASN A 297 16.23 7.75 18.45
C ASN A 297 16.06 8.49 17.10
N GLU A 298 15.87 7.80 15.99
CA GLU A 298 15.55 8.44 14.70
C GLU A 298 14.03 8.44 14.45
N TYR A 299 13.32 9.43 15.02
CA TYR A 299 11.85 9.56 14.94
C TYR A 299 11.33 10.12 13.59
N ARG A 300 12.03 9.84 12.49
CA ARG A 300 11.54 10.25 11.18
C ARG A 300 10.44 9.29 10.75
N GLN A 301 9.28 9.83 10.38
CA GLN A 301 8.15 9.06 9.87
C GLN A 301 8.07 9.20 8.35
N MET A 302 7.78 8.09 7.68
CA MET A 302 7.36 8.05 6.29
C MET A 302 5.84 7.99 6.26
N VAL A 303 5.23 8.91 5.53
CA VAL A 303 3.80 8.93 5.25
C VAL A 303 3.64 8.53 3.78
N SER A 304 2.80 7.53 3.54
CA SER A 304 2.36 7.14 2.20
C SER A 304 0.86 7.36 2.11
N CYS A 305 0.38 8.08 1.10
CA CYS A 305 -1.05 8.18 0.84
C CYS A 305 -1.39 7.57 -0.51
N LEU A 306 -2.41 6.73 -0.53
CA LEU A 306 -2.98 6.11 -1.71
C LEU A 306 -4.44 6.51 -1.85
N ILE A 307 -4.85 6.78 -3.08
CA ILE A 307 -6.22 7.12 -3.44
C ILE A 307 -6.63 6.12 -4.52
N ARG A 308 -7.66 5.34 -4.26
CA ARG A 308 -8.21 4.41 -5.23
C ARG A 308 -9.62 4.83 -5.59
N LEU A 309 -9.87 4.94 -6.88
CA LEU A 309 -11.16 5.21 -7.46
C LEU A 309 -11.62 3.95 -8.19
N ALA A 310 -12.90 3.64 -8.08
CA ALA A 310 -13.55 2.59 -8.83
C ALA A 310 -14.83 3.12 -9.45
N ALA A 311 -15.02 2.82 -10.73
CA ALA A 311 -16.21 3.20 -11.50
C ALA A 311 -16.38 2.23 -12.68
N GLU A 312 -17.48 2.38 -13.43
CA GLU A 312 -17.61 1.75 -14.74
C GLU A 312 -16.45 2.16 -15.67
N ALA A 313 -16.09 1.25 -16.59
CA ALA A 313 -14.87 1.37 -17.40
C ALA A 313 -14.86 2.60 -18.33
N ASP A 314 -16.02 3.06 -18.77
CA ASP A 314 -16.19 4.22 -19.64
C ASP A 314 -16.12 5.56 -18.89
N THR A 315 -16.42 5.57 -17.59
CA THR A 315 -16.42 6.79 -16.74
C THR A 315 -15.14 6.96 -15.93
N LEU A 316 -14.37 5.89 -15.69
CA LEU A 316 -13.22 5.94 -14.78
C LEU A 316 -12.16 6.99 -15.18
N GLU A 317 -11.86 7.12 -16.47
CA GLU A 317 -10.80 8.05 -16.91
C GLU A 317 -11.21 9.51 -16.69
N ASP A 318 -12.49 9.84 -16.85
CA ASP A 318 -13.03 11.17 -16.57
C ASP A 318 -12.92 11.50 -15.08
N ILE A 319 -13.29 10.55 -14.21
CA ILE A 319 -13.15 10.72 -12.75
C ILE A 319 -11.67 10.81 -12.34
N CYS A 320 -10.77 10.05 -13.00
CA CYS A 320 -9.33 10.16 -12.80
C CYS A 320 -8.80 11.55 -13.20
N GLN A 321 -9.36 12.15 -14.25
CA GLN A 321 -9.05 13.50 -14.66
C GLN A 321 -9.57 14.52 -13.65
N GLU A 322 -10.79 14.36 -13.13
CA GLU A 322 -11.33 15.20 -12.05
C GLU A 322 -10.46 15.13 -10.77
N LEU A 323 -10.01 13.94 -10.38
CA LEU A 323 -9.06 13.78 -9.27
C LEU A 323 -7.74 14.52 -9.54
N SER A 324 -7.23 14.43 -10.77
CA SER A 324 -6.00 15.12 -11.17
C SER A 324 -6.17 16.64 -11.15
N ASP A 325 -7.34 17.15 -11.52
CA ASP A 325 -7.69 18.56 -11.49
C ASP A 325 -7.83 19.08 -10.07
N LEU A 326 -8.50 18.30 -9.22
CA LEU A 326 -8.60 18.54 -7.78
C LEU A 326 -7.20 18.58 -7.14
N ALA A 327 -6.33 17.64 -7.49
CA ALA A 327 -4.96 17.62 -6.99
C ALA A 327 -4.17 18.86 -7.43
N ARG A 328 -4.29 19.28 -8.70
CA ARG A 328 -3.67 20.52 -9.20
C ARG A 328 -4.17 21.75 -8.44
N LYS A 329 -5.48 21.86 -8.22
CA LYS A 329 -6.12 22.94 -7.44
C LYS A 329 -5.57 23.04 -6.02
N HIS A 330 -5.28 21.90 -5.39
CA HIS A 330 -4.74 21.83 -4.03
C HIS A 330 -3.20 21.67 -3.98
N HIS A 331 -2.50 21.85 -5.11
CA HIS A 331 -1.05 21.68 -5.23
C HIS A 331 -0.52 20.32 -4.72
N VAL A 332 -1.35 19.28 -4.81
CA VAL A 332 -1.01 17.90 -4.49
C VAL A 332 -0.40 17.25 -5.73
N ARG A 333 0.72 16.56 -5.53
CA ARG A 333 1.36 15.78 -6.61
C ARG A 333 0.86 14.35 -6.53
N LEU A 334 -0.04 13.99 -7.43
CA LEU A 334 -0.46 12.61 -7.61
C LEU A 334 0.35 11.93 -8.70
N ARG A 335 0.45 10.61 -8.57
CA ARG A 335 0.96 9.76 -9.62
C ARG A 335 0.12 8.49 -9.71
N ARG A 336 -0.37 8.18 -10.91
CA ARG A 336 -1.06 6.91 -11.17
C ARG A 336 -0.10 5.73 -10.99
N CYS A 337 -0.58 4.67 -10.35
CA CYS A 337 0.19 3.48 -9.99
C CYS A 337 0.35 2.53 -11.19
N ASP A 338 0.71 3.07 -12.35
CA ASP A 338 0.75 2.33 -13.59
C ASP A 338 1.72 1.14 -13.54
N GLY A 339 1.25 -0.01 -14.04
CA GLY A 339 1.94 -1.29 -14.05
C GLY A 339 1.99 -2.00 -12.69
N VAL A 340 1.37 -1.44 -11.65
CA VAL A 340 1.33 -1.97 -10.27
C VAL A 340 -0.02 -1.70 -9.59
N GLN A 341 -1.11 -1.65 -10.36
CA GLN A 341 -2.45 -1.34 -9.87
C GLN A 341 -3.01 -2.38 -8.90
N GLY A 342 -2.77 -3.67 -9.14
CA GLY A 342 -3.20 -4.73 -8.22
C GLY A 342 -2.52 -4.63 -6.84
N PRO A 343 -1.18 -4.56 -6.77
CA PRO A 343 -0.48 -4.27 -5.52
C PRO A 343 -0.90 -2.95 -4.87
N ALA A 344 -1.15 -1.90 -5.65
CA ALA A 344 -1.61 -0.60 -5.14
C ALA A 344 -3.01 -0.69 -4.53
N ALA A 345 -3.91 -1.43 -5.16
CA ALA A 345 -5.26 -1.69 -4.66
C ALA A 345 -5.19 -2.38 -3.29
N TYR A 346 -4.40 -3.46 -3.17
CA TYR A 346 -4.20 -4.15 -1.89
C TYR A 346 -3.53 -3.26 -0.83
N ALA A 347 -2.53 -2.46 -1.20
CA ALA A 347 -1.87 -1.54 -0.28
C ALA A 347 -2.79 -0.39 0.17
N SER A 348 -3.74 0.03 -0.67
CA SER A 348 -4.75 1.03 -0.32
C SER A 348 -5.92 0.42 0.47
N ALA A 349 -6.10 -0.90 0.40
CA ALA A 349 -7.06 -1.62 1.21
C ALA A 349 -6.63 -1.69 2.68
N ILE A 350 -7.47 -2.28 3.54
CA ILE A 350 -7.25 -2.40 4.98
C ILE A 350 -6.19 -3.45 5.37
N SER A 351 -4.98 -3.36 4.81
CA SER A 351 -3.89 -4.34 4.91
C SER A 351 -2.67 -3.86 5.73
N GLY A 352 -2.67 -2.60 6.17
CA GLY A 352 -1.57 -1.95 6.88
C GLY A 352 -0.60 -1.17 5.97
N GLY A 353 -0.96 -0.93 4.70
CA GLY A 353 -0.32 0.09 3.87
C GLY A 353 1.11 -0.22 3.44
N LEU A 354 1.40 -1.46 3.05
CA LEU A 354 2.68 -1.83 2.40
C LEU A 354 2.71 -1.27 0.97
N TRP A 355 3.22 -0.05 0.81
CA TRP A 355 3.40 0.62 -0.48
C TRP A 355 4.83 1.10 -0.69
#